data_AF-Q7ZUF3-F1
#
_entry.id   AF-Q7ZUF3-F1
#
_cell.length_a   1.000
_cell.length_b   1.000
_cell.length_c   1.000
_cell.angle_alpha   90.00
_cell.angle_beta   90.00
_cell.angle_gamma   90.00
#
_symmetry.space_group_name_H-M   'P 1'
#
loop_
_entity.id
_entity.type
_entity.pdbx_description
1 polymer ?
#
loop_
_entity_poly.entity_id
_entity_poly.type
_entity_poly.pdbx_seq_one_letter_code
_entity_poly.pdbx_strand_id
1 'polypeptide(L)'
;MSSPSPGKRRMDTDVVKLIESKHEVTILSGLNEFVVKFYGPQGTPYEGGVWKVRVDLPDKYPFKSPSIGFMNKIFHPNIDEASGTVCLDVINQTWTALYDLTNIFESFLPQLLAYPNPIDPLNGDAAAMYLHRPEDYKQKIKEYIQKYATEEALKEQEEGPGDSSSESSMSDFSEDEAQDMEL
;
A
#
# COMPACT_ATOMS: atom_id res chain seq x y z
N MET A 1 8.35 34.31 -14.29
CA MET A 1 7.87 32.99 -13.83
C MET A 1 6.36 33.08 -13.66
N SER A 2 5.59 32.20 -14.33
CA SER A 2 4.12 32.18 -14.22
C SER A 2 3.71 31.73 -12.82
N SER A 3 2.73 32.40 -12.21
CA SER A 3 2.18 31.96 -10.92
C SER A 3 1.59 30.54 -11.07
N PRO A 4 1.79 29.64 -10.08
CA PRO A 4 1.19 28.33 -10.12
C PRO A 4 -0.34 28.46 -10.15
N SER A 5 -1.00 27.57 -10.91
CA SER A 5 -2.45 27.54 -11.01
C SER A 5 -3.09 27.31 -9.63
N PRO A 6 -4.35 27.75 -9.41
CA PRO A 6 -5.04 27.50 -8.14
C PRO A 6 -5.07 26.01 -7.76
N GLY A 7 -5.26 25.12 -8.74
CA GLY A 7 -5.22 23.66 -8.54
C GLY A 7 -3.85 23.17 -8.11
N LYS A 8 -2.76 23.70 -8.70
CA LYS A 8 -1.40 23.35 -8.31
C LYS A 8 -1.07 23.83 -6.89
N ARG A 9 -1.48 25.05 -6.51
CA ARG A 9 -1.34 25.55 -5.14
C ARG A 9 -2.08 24.68 -4.11
N ARG A 10 -3.30 24.25 -4.47
CA ARG A 10 -4.09 23.32 -3.66
C ARG A 10 -3.40 21.98 -3.51
N MET A 11 -2.93 21.37 -4.60
CA MET A 11 -2.15 20.13 -4.57
C MET A 11 -0.94 20.23 -3.63
N ASP A 12 -0.12 21.27 -3.79
CA ASP A 12 1.09 21.44 -2.98
C ASP A 12 0.74 21.59 -1.49
N THR A 13 -0.31 22.34 -1.16
CA THR A 13 -0.76 22.54 0.22
C THR A 13 -1.34 21.26 0.83
N ASP A 14 -2.20 20.56 0.10
CA ASP A 14 -2.88 19.34 0.57
C ASP A 14 -1.85 18.21 0.80
N VAL A 15 -0.83 18.09 -0.06
CA VAL A 15 0.24 17.09 0.08
C VAL A 15 1.20 17.44 1.21
N VAL A 16 1.61 18.71 1.36
CA VAL A 16 2.43 19.13 2.50
C VAL A 16 1.72 18.86 3.82
N LYS A 17 0.42 19.17 3.90
CA LYS A 17 -0.40 18.85 5.08
C LYS A 17 -0.44 17.35 5.38
N LEU A 18 -0.49 16.51 4.35
CA LEU A 18 -0.44 15.05 4.51
C LEU A 18 0.93 14.60 5.04
N ILE A 19 2.03 15.16 4.54
CA ILE A 19 3.40 14.87 5.02
C ILE A 19 3.58 15.30 6.48
N GLU A 20 3.01 16.42 6.88
CA GLU A 20 3.06 16.94 8.27
C GLU A 20 2.11 16.20 9.23
N SER A 21 1.29 15.28 8.72
CA SER A 21 0.38 14.47 9.53
C SER A 21 1.10 13.29 10.21
N LYS A 22 0.33 12.44 10.90
CA LYS A 22 0.83 11.18 11.50
C LYS A 22 1.12 10.07 10.48
N HIS A 23 0.77 10.28 9.21
CA HIS A 23 0.90 9.27 8.17
C HIS A 23 2.33 9.22 7.61
N GLU A 24 2.86 8.03 7.39
CA GLU A 24 4.18 7.83 6.80
C GLU A 24 4.08 7.97 5.28
N VAL A 25 4.52 9.12 4.73
CA VAL A 25 4.42 9.46 3.31
C VAL A 25 5.79 9.36 2.62
N THR A 26 5.86 8.62 1.51
CA THR A 26 7.02 8.54 0.62
C THR A 26 6.67 9.17 -0.72
N ILE A 27 7.30 10.30 -1.05
CA ILE A 27 7.14 10.96 -2.36
C ILE A 27 7.89 10.16 -3.43
N LEU A 28 7.26 9.94 -4.58
CA LEU A 28 7.87 9.25 -5.72
C LEU A 28 8.47 10.27 -6.71
N SER A 29 7.92 10.40 -7.91
CA SER A 29 8.44 11.31 -8.95
C SER A 29 8.16 12.79 -8.67
N GLY A 30 7.17 13.10 -7.84
CA GLY A 30 6.77 14.46 -7.47
C GLY A 30 5.60 14.48 -6.50
N LEU A 31 5.17 15.67 -6.06
CA LEU A 31 4.06 15.80 -5.09
C LEU A 31 2.71 15.25 -5.61
N ASN A 32 2.58 15.02 -6.92
CA ASN A 32 1.41 14.40 -7.51
C ASN A 32 1.42 12.87 -7.44
N GLU A 33 2.50 12.24 -6.98
CA GLU A 33 2.62 10.79 -6.90
C GLU A 33 3.36 10.41 -5.61
N PHE A 34 2.66 9.74 -4.70
CA PHE A 34 3.23 9.37 -3.40
C PHE A 34 2.63 8.07 -2.88
N VAL A 35 3.33 7.44 -1.96
CA VAL A 35 2.92 6.22 -1.27
C VAL A 35 2.74 6.52 0.21
N VAL A 36 1.68 5.98 0.81
CA VAL A 36 1.41 6.12 2.24
C VAL A 36 1.31 4.75 2.88
N LYS A 37 1.97 4.59 4.03
CA LYS A 37 1.80 3.38 4.85
C LYS A 37 0.45 3.42 5.54
N PHE A 38 -0.36 2.39 5.30
CA PHE A 38 -1.73 2.31 5.78
C PHE A 38 -1.94 1.03 6.60
N TYR A 39 -2.43 1.19 7.83
CA TYR A 39 -2.74 0.09 8.73
C TYR A 39 -4.23 -0.26 8.64
N GLY A 40 -4.54 -1.55 8.62
CA GLY A 40 -5.92 -2.03 8.57
C GLY A 40 -6.74 -1.56 9.78
N PRO A 41 -8.00 -1.14 9.58
CA PRO A 41 -8.83 -0.61 10.65
C PRO A 41 -9.18 -1.69 11.71
N GLN A 42 -9.13 -1.28 12.98
CA GLN A 42 -9.50 -2.13 14.12
C GLN A 42 -10.98 -2.56 14.04
N GLY A 43 -11.27 -3.78 14.49
CA GLY A 43 -12.63 -4.35 14.46
C GLY A 43 -13.06 -4.83 13.08
N THR A 44 -12.16 -4.87 12.09
CA THR A 44 -12.43 -5.38 10.74
C THR A 44 -11.59 -6.63 10.45
N PRO A 45 -11.91 -7.42 9.41
CA PRO A 45 -11.06 -8.54 9.00
C PRO A 45 -9.65 -8.12 8.58
N TYR A 46 -9.45 -6.83 8.27
CA TYR A 46 -8.20 -6.23 7.83
C TYR A 46 -7.27 -5.84 8.97
N GLU A 47 -7.73 -5.91 10.22
CA GLU A 47 -6.96 -5.53 11.42
C GLU A 47 -5.60 -6.25 11.48
N GLY A 48 -4.55 -5.49 11.78
CA GLY A 48 -3.17 -6.00 11.84
C GLY A 48 -2.45 -6.08 10.50
N GLY A 49 -3.16 -5.89 9.37
CA GLY A 49 -2.51 -5.78 8.07
C GLY A 49 -1.88 -4.40 7.83
N VAL A 50 -0.81 -4.38 7.04
CA VAL A 50 -0.09 -3.16 6.63
C VAL A 50 0.06 -3.11 5.10
N TRP A 51 -0.33 -2.00 4.51
CA TRP A 51 -0.29 -1.79 3.06
C TRP A 51 0.47 -0.53 2.68
N LYS A 52 1.15 -0.60 1.53
CA LYS A 52 1.65 0.57 0.82
C LYS A 52 0.58 1.02 -0.16
N VAL A 53 0.01 2.19 0.08
CA VAL A 53 -1.06 2.74 -0.74
C VAL A 53 -0.50 3.87 -1.59
N ARG A 54 -0.41 3.62 -2.89
CA ARG A 54 -0.04 4.61 -3.90
C ARG A 54 -1.23 5.52 -4.19
N VAL A 55 -0.94 6.82 -4.27
CA VAL A 55 -1.89 7.86 -4.64
C VAL A 55 -1.30 8.68 -5.78
N ASP A 56 -2.08 8.83 -6.84
CA ASP A 56 -1.75 9.70 -7.98
C ASP A 56 -2.79 10.82 -8.09
N LEU A 57 -2.31 12.06 -8.13
CA LEU A 57 -3.12 13.26 -8.27
C LEU A 57 -3.14 13.71 -9.74
N PRO A 58 -4.33 13.81 -10.37
CA PRO A 58 -4.42 14.21 -11.78
C PRO A 58 -4.15 15.71 -11.95
N ASP A 59 -3.79 16.13 -13.17
CA ASP A 59 -3.56 17.56 -13.51
C ASP A 59 -4.72 18.50 -13.15
N LYS A 60 -5.96 17.97 -13.14
CA LYS A 60 -7.19 18.72 -12.81
C LYS A 60 -7.56 18.64 -11.33
N TYR A 61 -6.68 18.16 -10.46
CA TYR A 61 -6.88 18.17 -9.01
C TYR A 61 -7.15 19.61 -8.49
N PRO A 62 -8.10 19.81 -7.56
CA PRO A 62 -8.93 18.81 -6.86
C PRO A 62 -10.30 18.55 -7.53
N PHE A 63 -10.55 19.08 -8.73
CA PHE A 63 -11.82 18.86 -9.45
C PHE A 63 -11.96 17.45 -10.01
N LYS A 64 -10.84 16.77 -10.25
CA LYS A 64 -10.78 15.31 -10.44
C LYS A 64 -10.22 14.66 -9.18
N SER A 65 -10.79 13.52 -8.80
CA SER A 65 -10.35 12.73 -7.66
C SER A 65 -8.94 12.16 -7.87
N PRO A 66 -8.21 11.86 -6.79
CA PRO A 66 -7.04 11.00 -6.87
C PRO A 66 -7.42 9.60 -7.38
N SER A 67 -6.46 8.91 -7.99
CA SER A 67 -6.49 7.44 -8.10
C SER A 67 -5.72 6.84 -6.94
N ILE A 68 -6.25 5.75 -6.38
CA ILE A 68 -5.70 5.08 -5.20
C ILE A 68 -5.46 3.61 -5.57
N GLY A 69 -4.27 3.10 -5.26
CA GLY A 69 -3.87 1.72 -5.53
C GLY A 69 -3.09 1.09 -4.38
N PHE A 70 -3.44 -0.12 -4.00
CA PHE A 70 -2.70 -0.93 -3.04
C PHE A 70 -1.53 -1.62 -3.74
N MET A 71 -0.29 -1.29 -3.37
CA MET A 71 0.90 -1.83 -4.03
C MET A 71 1.16 -3.30 -3.66
N ASN A 72 0.89 -3.67 -2.42
CA ASN A 72 0.87 -5.06 -1.97
C ASN A 72 -0.59 -5.58 -1.97
N LYS A 73 -0.75 -6.89 -2.15
CA LYS A 73 -2.06 -7.50 -2.40
C LYS A 73 -3.05 -7.28 -1.25
N ILE A 74 -4.30 -7.04 -1.62
CA ILE A 74 -5.45 -6.97 -0.73
C ILE A 74 -6.62 -7.71 -1.36
N PHE A 75 -7.42 -8.40 -0.53
CA PHE A 75 -8.64 -9.08 -0.97
C PHE A 75 -9.86 -8.25 -0.56
N HIS A 76 -10.50 -7.55 -1.49
CA HIS A 76 -11.63 -6.66 -1.19
C HIS A 76 -12.56 -6.49 -2.41
N PRO A 77 -13.90 -6.49 -2.24
CA PRO A 77 -14.85 -6.40 -3.36
C PRO A 77 -14.64 -5.23 -4.32
N ASN A 78 -14.31 -4.05 -3.78
CA ASN A 78 -14.11 -2.82 -4.57
C ASN A 78 -12.66 -2.51 -4.94
N ILE A 79 -11.76 -3.49 -4.82
CA ILE A 79 -10.34 -3.33 -5.17
C ILE A 79 -9.97 -4.44 -6.15
N ASP A 80 -9.39 -4.08 -7.29
CA ASP A 80 -8.89 -5.06 -8.25
C ASP A 80 -7.70 -5.82 -7.66
N GLU A 81 -7.75 -7.15 -7.64
CA GLU A 81 -6.73 -7.97 -6.96
C GLU A 81 -5.38 -8.02 -7.71
N ALA A 82 -5.42 -7.83 -9.03
CA ALA A 82 -4.24 -7.88 -9.88
C ALA A 82 -3.43 -6.59 -9.78
N SER A 83 -4.08 -5.44 -9.91
CA SER A 83 -3.45 -4.10 -9.90
C SER A 83 -3.47 -3.41 -8.54
N GLY A 84 -4.34 -3.82 -7.62
CA GLY A 84 -4.60 -3.13 -6.36
C GLY A 84 -5.44 -1.86 -6.48
N THR A 85 -5.97 -1.55 -7.67
CA THR A 85 -6.69 -0.30 -7.93
C THR A 85 -8.03 -0.27 -7.20
N VAL A 86 -8.28 0.80 -6.44
CA VAL A 86 -9.58 1.07 -5.81
C VAL A 86 -10.56 1.58 -6.88
N CYS A 87 -11.80 1.05 -6.88
CA CYS A 87 -12.82 1.46 -7.84
C CYS A 87 -13.03 2.98 -7.87
N LEU A 88 -12.82 3.58 -9.05
CA LEU A 88 -12.91 5.03 -9.23
C LEU A 88 -14.30 5.58 -8.95
N ASP A 89 -15.35 4.81 -9.25
CA ASP A 89 -16.74 5.22 -8.97
C ASP A 89 -17.01 5.28 -7.45
N VAL A 90 -16.41 4.38 -6.67
CA VAL A 90 -16.48 4.40 -5.20
C VAL A 90 -15.75 5.62 -4.64
N ILE A 91 -14.58 5.96 -5.19
CA ILE A 91 -13.86 7.19 -4.82
C ILE A 91 -14.72 8.42 -5.12
N ASN A 92 -15.31 8.49 -6.32
CA ASN A 92 -16.09 9.64 -6.78
C ASN A 92 -17.41 9.85 -6.02
N GLN A 93 -17.95 8.82 -5.37
CA GLN A 93 -19.11 8.97 -4.48
C GLN A 93 -18.77 9.79 -3.22
N THR A 94 -17.50 9.78 -2.79
CA THR A 94 -17.03 10.47 -1.58
C THR A 94 -16.28 11.76 -1.90
N TRP A 95 -15.54 11.79 -3.02
CA TRP A 95 -14.65 12.89 -3.36
C TRP A 95 -15.40 14.18 -3.70
N THR A 96 -14.91 15.30 -3.18
CA THR A 96 -15.31 16.66 -3.58
C THR A 96 -14.06 17.53 -3.69
N ALA A 97 -14.14 18.67 -4.38
CA ALA A 97 -12.99 19.58 -4.53
C ALA A 97 -12.50 20.22 -3.20
N LEU A 98 -13.26 20.05 -2.12
CA LEU A 98 -12.95 20.48 -0.76
C LEU A 98 -12.58 19.31 0.16
N TYR A 99 -12.60 18.07 -0.34
CA TYR A 99 -12.25 16.89 0.43
C TYR A 99 -10.76 16.95 0.82
N ASP A 100 -10.48 16.68 2.09
CA ASP A 100 -9.11 16.68 2.61
C ASP A 100 -8.38 15.40 2.21
N LEU A 101 -7.15 15.53 1.72
CA LEU A 101 -6.33 14.40 1.28
C LEU A 101 -6.02 13.44 2.45
N THR A 102 -5.86 13.98 3.67
CA THR A 102 -5.68 13.18 4.90
C THR A 102 -6.89 12.29 5.19
N ASN A 103 -8.10 12.75 4.86
CA ASN A 103 -9.34 11.98 5.08
C ASN A 103 -9.46 10.75 4.17
N ILE A 104 -8.58 10.59 3.16
CA ILE A 104 -8.48 9.34 2.41
C ILE A 104 -8.07 8.21 3.36
N PHE A 105 -7.07 8.45 4.20
CA PHE A 105 -6.50 7.46 5.12
C PHE A 105 -7.19 7.41 6.47
N GLU A 106 -7.76 8.53 6.92
CA GLU A 106 -8.46 8.59 8.23
C GLU A 106 -9.93 8.19 8.17
N SER A 107 -10.58 8.32 7.01
CA SER A 107 -12.03 8.10 6.87
C SER A 107 -12.39 7.18 5.71
N PHE A 108 -12.04 7.55 4.48
CA PHE A 108 -12.51 6.83 3.29
C PHE A 108 -12.05 5.38 3.24
N LEU A 109 -10.73 5.10 3.32
CA LEU A 109 -10.21 3.74 3.28
C LEU A 109 -10.66 2.89 4.48
N PRO A 110 -10.61 3.39 5.73
CA PRO A 110 -11.17 2.65 6.87
C PRO A 110 -12.65 2.27 6.70
N GLN A 111 -13.48 3.19 6.22
CA GLN A 111 -14.91 2.93 5.98
C GLN A 111 -15.12 1.94 4.83
N LEU A 112 -14.37 2.07 3.74
CA LEU A 112 -14.44 1.16 2.60
C LEU A 112 -14.12 -0.29 3.03
N LEU A 113 -13.04 -0.48 3.79
CA LEU A 113 -12.62 -1.79 4.29
C LEU A 113 -13.62 -2.38 5.31
N ALA A 114 -14.27 -1.54 6.12
CA ALA A 114 -15.28 -2.00 7.08
C ALA A 114 -16.60 -2.40 6.38
N TYR A 115 -17.00 -1.64 5.36
CA TYR A 115 -18.29 -1.77 4.69
C TYR A 115 -18.13 -1.76 3.15
N PRO A 116 -17.72 -2.89 2.56
CA PRO A 116 -17.61 -3.00 1.10
C PRO A 116 -18.94 -2.71 0.41
N ASN A 117 -18.88 -2.10 -0.78
CA ASN A 117 -20.04 -1.99 -1.66
C ASN A 117 -20.14 -3.24 -2.55
N PRO A 118 -21.11 -4.14 -2.35
CA PRO A 118 -21.21 -5.37 -3.14
C PRO A 118 -21.82 -5.15 -4.55
N ILE A 119 -22.23 -3.93 -4.90
CA ILE A 119 -22.80 -3.61 -6.21
C ILE A 119 -21.66 -3.37 -7.21
N ASP A 120 -21.65 -4.15 -8.29
CA ASP A 120 -20.64 -4.11 -9.37
C ASP A 120 -19.17 -4.16 -8.87
N PRO A 121 -18.76 -5.28 -8.25
CA PRO A 121 -17.44 -5.41 -7.63
C PRO A 121 -16.33 -5.55 -8.67
N LEU A 122 -15.15 -4.98 -8.37
CA LEU A 122 -13.92 -5.26 -9.12
C LEU A 122 -13.40 -6.67 -8.85
N ASN A 123 -13.60 -7.18 -7.63
CA ASN A 123 -13.28 -8.54 -7.24
C ASN A 123 -14.56 -9.34 -6.96
N GLY A 124 -15.04 -10.05 -7.98
CA GLY A 124 -16.24 -10.87 -7.90
C GLY A 124 -16.16 -11.99 -6.85
N ASP A 125 -14.98 -12.58 -6.68
CA ASP A 125 -14.75 -13.64 -5.68
C ASP A 125 -14.87 -13.09 -4.25
N ALA A 126 -14.26 -11.93 -3.99
CA ALA A 126 -14.36 -11.25 -2.71
C ALA A 126 -15.81 -10.84 -2.40
N ALA A 127 -16.54 -10.33 -3.39
CA ALA A 127 -17.96 -9.98 -3.23
C ALA A 127 -18.84 -11.20 -2.94
N ALA A 128 -18.64 -12.30 -3.67
CA ALA A 128 -19.39 -13.53 -3.46
C ALA A 128 -19.12 -14.14 -2.06
N MET A 129 -17.87 -14.13 -1.60
CA MET A 129 -17.53 -14.54 -0.23
C MET A 129 -18.14 -13.59 0.81
N TYR A 130 -18.04 -12.29 0.61
CA TYR A 130 -18.61 -11.29 1.52
C TYR A 130 -20.13 -11.48 1.72
N LEU A 131 -20.87 -11.72 0.64
CA LEU A 131 -22.33 -11.87 0.68
C LEU A 131 -22.81 -13.25 1.18
N HIS A 132 -22.12 -14.33 0.80
CA HIS A 132 -22.64 -15.69 1.00
C HIS A 132 -21.85 -16.53 2.00
N ARG A 133 -20.58 -16.17 2.26
CA ARG A 133 -19.65 -16.95 3.08
C ARG A 133 -18.74 -16.02 3.91
N PRO A 134 -19.32 -15.26 4.86
CA PRO A 134 -18.59 -14.20 5.59
C PRO A 134 -17.41 -14.73 6.42
N GLU A 135 -17.46 -15.97 6.88
CA GLU A 135 -16.34 -16.59 7.60
C GLU A 135 -15.19 -16.97 6.67
N ASP A 136 -15.47 -17.53 5.49
CA ASP A 136 -14.46 -17.77 4.44
C ASP A 136 -13.81 -16.46 4.00
N TYR A 137 -14.60 -15.39 3.86
CA TYR A 137 -14.12 -14.05 3.52
C TYR A 137 -13.10 -13.55 4.55
N LYS A 138 -13.44 -13.63 5.85
CA LYS A 138 -12.53 -13.25 6.94
C LYS A 138 -11.25 -14.09 6.94
N GLN A 139 -11.38 -15.40 6.75
CA GLN A 139 -10.23 -16.31 6.74
C GLN A 139 -9.30 -16.03 5.55
N LYS A 140 -9.86 -15.80 4.35
CA LYS A 140 -9.11 -15.44 3.16
C LYS A 140 -8.34 -14.14 3.33
N ILE A 141 -8.94 -13.13 3.95
CA ILE A 141 -8.27 -11.86 4.26
C ILE A 141 -7.09 -12.09 5.23
N LYS A 142 -7.29 -12.88 6.29
CA LYS A 142 -6.19 -13.21 7.23
C LYS A 142 -5.01 -13.91 6.52
N GLU A 143 -5.29 -14.85 5.63
CA GLU A 143 -4.26 -15.49 4.80
C GLU A 143 -3.53 -14.49 3.91
N TYR A 144 -4.25 -13.54 3.30
CA TYR A 144 -3.66 -12.47 2.49
C TYR A 144 -2.80 -11.54 3.33
N ILE A 145 -3.23 -11.21 4.54
CA ILE A 145 -2.45 -10.39 5.47
C ILE A 145 -1.12 -11.06 5.78
N GLN A 146 -1.16 -12.32 6.23
CA GLN A 146 0.05 -13.07 6.58
C GLN A 146 1.02 -13.23 5.40
N LYS A 147 0.49 -13.32 4.17
CA LYS A 147 1.31 -13.55 2.98
C LYS A 147 1.83 -12.28 2.32
N TYR A 148 1.09 -11.17 2.40
CA TYR A 148 1.35 -9.99 1.57
C TYR A 148 1.36 -8.67 2.33
N ALA A 149 0.83 -8.62 3.55
CA ALA A 149 0.56 -7.37 4.27
C ALA A 149 1.01 -7.44 5.74
N THR A 150 2.18 -8.04 5.98
CA THR A 150 2.94 -7.91 7.25
C THR A 150 4.16 -7.02 7.03
N GLU A 151 4.76 -6.52 8.10
CA GLU A 151 6.00 -5.72 8.02
C GLU A 151 7.14 -6.53 7.39
N GLU A 152 7.19 -7.84 7.66
CA GLU A 152 8.15 -8.78 7.05
C GLU A 152 7.91 -8.91 5.54
N ALA A 153 6.66 -9.16 5.14
CA ALA A 153 6.30 -9.29 3.72
C ALA A 153 6.56 -8.01 2.92
N LEU A 154 6.44 -6.83 3.54
CA LEU A 154 6.76 -5.54 2.89
C LEU A 154 8.27 -5.33 2.70
N LYS A 155 9.11 -5.81 3.63
CA LYS A 155 10.58 -5.77 3.50
C LYS A 155 11.07 -6.73 2.43
N GLU A 156 10.55 -7.95 2.40
CA GLU A 156 10.88 -8.95 1.37
C GLU A 156 10.56 -8.46 -0.05
N GLN A 157 9.52 -7.64 -0.22
CA GLN A 157 9.18 -7.03 -1.51
C GLN A 157 10.12 -5.88 -1.90
N GLU A 158 10.70 -5.18 -0.93
CA GLU A 158 11.72 -4.14 -1.19
C GLU A 158 13.08 -4.75 -1.50
N GLU A 159 13.44 -5.84 -0.80
CA GLU A 159 14.69 -6.60 -0.95
C GLU A 159 14.65 -7.60 -2.12
N GLY A 160 13.74 -7.42 -3.09
CA GLY A 160 13.65 -8.25 -4.29
C GLY A 160 15.03 -8.49 -4.93
N PRO A 161 15.25 -9.61 -5.65
CA PRO A 161 16.47 -10.44 -5.69
C PRO A 161 17.75 -9.79 -6.28
N GLY A 162 18.10 -8.58 -5.86
CA GLY A 162 19.03 -7.68 -6.54
C GLY A 162 20.17 -7.14 -5.67
N ASP A 163 20.26 -7.51 -4.39
CA ASP A 163 21.40 -7.14 -3.53
C ASP A 163 21.90 -8.33 -2.68
N SER A 164 22.33 -9.40 -3.35
CA SER A 164 23.31 -10.32 -2.78
C SER A 164 24.66 -9.98 -3.38
N SER A 165 25.20 -8.83 -2.98
CA SER A 165 26.59 -8.49 -3.23
C SER A 165 27.32 -8.41 -1.89
N SER A 166 28.43 -9.13 -1.81
CA SER A 166 29.48 -8.94 -0.81
C SER A 166 29.18 -9.48 0.58
N GLU A 167 29.48 -10.76 0.85
CA GLU A 167 30.03 -11.25 2.13
C GLU A 167 30.56 -12.70 1.93
N SER A 168 31.34 -12.98 0.87
CA SER A 168 32.12 -14.23 0.84
C SER A 168 33.38 -14.04 1.68
N SER A 169 33.21 -14.20 2.99
CA SER A 169 34.29 -14.30 3.95
C SER A 169 35.21 -15.45 3.55
N MET A 170 36.43 -15.11 3.15
CA MET A 170 37.49 -16.08 2.88
C MET A 170 37.97 -16.64 4.21
N SER A 171 37.57 -17.87 4.53
CA SER A 171 38.18 -18.64 5.59
C SER A 171 38.43 -20.07 5.13
N ASP A 172 39.67 -20.48 5.33
CA ASP A 172 40.11 -21.85 5.61
C ASP A 172 40.36 -22.78 4.42
N PHE A 173 41.56 -22.68 3.86
CA PHE A 173 42.27 -23.85 3.33
C PHE A 173 43.55 -24.01 4.14
N SER A 174 43.47 -24.86 5.16
CA SER A 174 44.61 -25.35 5.94
C SER A 174 45.45 -26.29 5.08
N GLU A 175 46.67 -25.88 4.75
CA GLU A 175 47.73 -26.78 4.29
C GLU A 175 48.32 -27.49 5.51
N ASP A 176 47.77 -28.66 5.82
CA ASP A 176 48.51 -29.74 6.47
C ASP A 176 49.60 -30.19 5.51
N GLU A 177 50.88 -29.90 5.80
CA GLU A 177 52.00 -30.84 5.68
C GLU A 177 53.31 -30.16 6.14
N ALA A 178 54.08 -30.94 6.92
CA ALA A 178 55.48 -30.73 7.27
C ALA A 178 55.83 -29.71 8.37
N GLN A 179 55.71 -30.15 9.62
CA GLN A 179 56.83 -30.18 10.57
C GLN A 179 56.40 -30.96 11.83
N ASP A 180 57.15 -32.03 12.14
CA ASP A 180 57.79 -32.24 13.44
C ASP A 180 57.84 -33.73 13.82
N MET A 181 59.04 -34.31 13.79
CA MET A 181 59.45 -35.29 14.80
C MET A 181 60.99 -35.37 14.80
N GLU A 182 61.53 -34.67 15.79
CA GLU A 182 62.88 -34.77 16.32
C GLU A 182 63.38 -36.23 16.42
N LEU A 183 64.61 -36.46 15.95
CA LEU A 183 65.73 -37.15 16.63
C LEU A 183 67.03 -36.93 15.85
#